data_AF-A0A0C2FAN0-F1
#
_entry.id   AF-A0A0C2FAN0-F1
#
_cell.length_a   1.000
_cell.length_b   1.000
_cell.length_c   1.000
_cell.angle_alpha   90.00
_cell.angle_beta   90.00
_cell.angle_gamma   90.00
#
_symmetry.space_group_name_H-M   'P 1'
#
loop_
_entity.id
_entity.type
_entity.pdbx_description
1 polymer ?
#
loop_
_entity_poly.entity_id
_entity_poly.type
_entity_poly.pdbx_seq_one_letter_code
_entity_poly.pdbx_strand_id
1 'polypeptide(L)'
;MLSVATYIPQLARADPNTFATSVCTVDGQRRSWGDALKPFCLQSVSKPFTYALVHDELGPEELHSHVGQEPSGRLFNDISLDHNKKPHNPLINAGAIVVASLMKRRASLSDRFDFAIHQMRRFCGVGYVGFNNAV
;
A
#
# COMPACT_ATOMS: atom_id res chain seq x y z
N MET A 1 19.70 17.25 9.42
CA MET A 1 19.64 17.18 7.95
C MET A 1 18.66 16.07 7.62
N LEU A 2 17.61 16.33 6.84
CA LEU A 2 16.64 15.29 6.47
C LEU A 2 17.34 14.26 5.57
N SER A 3 17.22 12.97 5.89
CA SER A 3 17.78 11.88 5.09
C SER A 3 16.71 11.26 4.20
N VAL A 4 17.09 10.95 2.96
CA VAL A 4 16.24 10.23 2.00
C VAL A 4 16.51 8.73 2.04
N ALA A 5 15.58 7.93 1.53
CA ALA A 5 15.78 6.50 1.35
C ALA A 5 16.81 6.25 0.23
N THR A 6 17.93 5.60 0.55
CA THR A 6 19.05 5.41 -0.39
C THR A 6 19.26 3.97 -0.86
N TYR A 7 18.46 3.02 -0.35
CA TYR A 7 18.61 1.59 -0.68
C TYR A 7 18.15 1.24 -2.11
N ILE A 8 17.44 2.13 -2.80
CA ILE A 8 17.09 2.05 -4.22
C ILE A 8 17.57 3.34 -4.91
N PRO A 9 18.31 3.29 -6.03
CA PRO A 9 18.86 4.47 -6.70
C PRO A 9 17.83 5.54 -7.07
N GLN A 10 16.63 5.11 -7.44
CA GLN A 10 15.50 5.96 -7.82
C GLN A 10 14.97 6.75 -6.62
N LEU A 11 14.94 6.14 -5.43
CA LEU A 11 14.54 6.80 -4.18
C LEU A 11 15.63 7.76 -3.68
N ALA A 12 16.91 7.42 -3.91
CA ALA A 12 18.05 8.25 -3.53
C ALA A 12 18.09 9.60 -4.28
N ARG A 13 17.40 9.71 -5.42
CA ARG A 13 17.27 10.94 -6.23
C ARG A 13 16.19 11.89 -5.70
N ALA A 14 15.45 11.53 -4.64
CA ALA A 14 14.49 12.41 -4.02
C ALA A 14 15.18 13.66 -3.45
N ASP A 15 14.56 14.82 -3.61
CA ASP A 15 15.04 16.07 -3.01
C ASP A 15 14.64 16.09 -1.52
N PRO A 16 15.58 16.14 -0.57
CA PRO A 16 15.30 16.14 0.87
C PRO A 16 14.53 17.37 1.36
N ASN A 17 14.45 18.43 0.55
CA ASN A 17 13.70 19.65 0.88
C ASN A 17 12.25 19.63 0.38
N THR A 18 11.86 18.61 -0.41
CA THR A 18 10.48 18.46 -0.87
C THR A 18 9.55 18.22 0.31
N PHE A 19 8.50 19.04 0.43
CA PHE A 19 7.47 18.89 1.45
C PHE A 19 6.10 19.21 0.87
N ALA A 20 5.10 18.42 1.26
CA ALA A 20 3.72 18.65 0.88
C ALA A 20 2.74 18.13 1.92
N THR A 21 1.60 18.82 2.02
CA THR A 21 0.44 18.36 2.79
C THR A 21 -0.79 18.55 1.93
N SER A 22 -1.67 17.54 1.88
CA SER A 22 -2.96 17.64 1.21
C SER A 22 -4.06 17.09 2.10
N VAL A 23 -5.18 17.80 2.17
CA VAL A 23 -6.36 17.44 2.95
C VAL A 23 -7.55 17.36 2.00
N CYS A 24 -8.34 16.30 2.16
CA CYS A 24 -9.65 16.13 1.53
C CYS A 24 -10.63 15.70 2.63
N THR A 25 -11.72 16.45 2.82
CA THR A 25 -12.79 16.06 3.74
C THR A 25 -13.72 15.05 3.05
N VAL A 26 -14.58 14.39 3.83
CA VAL A 26 -15.59 13.45 3.31
C VAL A 26 -16.63 14.13 2.42
N ASP A 27 -16.83 15.43 2.58
CA ASP A 27 -17.70 16.27 1.73
C ASP A 27 -16.99 16.82 0.48
N GLY A 28 -15.73 16.44 0.25
CA GLY A 28 -14.98 16.82 -0.95
C GLY A 28 -14.32 18.19 -0.89
N GLN A 29 -14.25 18.85 0.27
CA GLN A 29 -13.47 20.07 0.43
C GLN A 29 -11.98 19.73 0.38
N ARG A 30 -11.20 20.47 -0.41
CA ARG A 30 -9.80 20.13 -0.68
C ARG A 30 -8.89 21.33 -0.46
N ARG A 31 -7.76 21.08 0.19
CA ARG A 31 -6.69 22.08 0.36
C ARG A 31 -5.33 21.40 0.36
N SER A 32 -4.38 21.99 -0.35
CA SER A 32 -3.02 21.47 -0.47
C SER A 32 -2.00 22.59 -0.28
N TRP A 33 -0.82 22.24 0.23
CA TRP A 33 0.31 23.13 0.47
C TRP A 33 1.61 22.45 0.05
N GLY A 34 2.62 23.24 -0.33
CA GLY A 34 3.92 22.74 -0.79
C GLY A 34 3.84 22.03 -2.14
N ASP A 35 4.74 21.06 -2.36
CA ASP A 35 4.91 20.32 -3.62
C ASP A 35 3.84 19.23 -3.84
N ALA A 36 2.58 19.50 -3.50
CA ALA A 36 1.51 18.50 -3.41
C ALA A 36 1.12 17.84 -4.74
N LEU A 37 1.59 18.36 -5.87
CA LEU A 37 1.39 17.78 -7.21
C LEU A 37 2.57 16.94 -7.70
N LYS A 38 3.67 16.88 -6.94
CA LYS A 38 4.85 16.09 -7.29
C LYS A 38 4.58 14.60 -7.05
N PRO A 39 4.60 13.75 -8.10
CA PRO A 39 4.31 12.33 -7.92
C PRO A 39 5.46 11.61 -7.21
N PHE A 40 5.11 10.64 -6.37
CA PHE A 40 6.05 9.73 -5.72
C PHE A 40 5.42 8.33 -5.56
N CYS A 41 6.24 7.31 -5.34
CA CYS A 41 5.76 5.94 -5.16
C CYS A 41 5.13 5.75 -3.77
N LEU A 42 3.95 5.14 -3.70
CA LEU A 42 3.24 4.91 -2.42
C LEU A 42 4.02 4.04 -1.43
N GLN A 43 4.85 3.11 -1.93
CA GLN A 43 5.57 2.16 -1.08
C GLN A 43 4.60 1.43 -0.14
N SER A 44 4.95 1.26 1.14
CA SER A 44 4.12 0.54 2.11
C SER A 44 2.76 1.19 2.43
N VAL A 45 2.54 2.45 2.02
CA VAL A 45 1.22 3.09 2.11
C VAL A 45 0.18 2.39 1.23
N SER A 46 0.61 1.59 0.25
CA SER A 46 -0.28 0.74 -0.56
C SER A 46 -0.98 -0.39 0.21
N LYS A 47 -0.39 -0.89 1.31
CA LYS A 47 -0.85 -2.13 1.98
C LYS A 47 -2.28 -2.06 2.53
N PRO A 48 -2.72 -0.99 3.21
CA PRO A 48 -4.11 -0.87 3.65
C PRO A 48 -5.12 -0.92 2.50
N PHE A 49 -4.77 -0.35 1.33
CA PHE A 49 -5.63 -0.40 0.15
C PHE A 49 -5.74 -1.82 -0.40
N THR A 50 -4.61 -2.52 -0.55
CA THR A 50 -4.61 -3.93 -0.95
C THR A 50 -5.42 -4.79 0.01
N TYR A 51 -5.28 -4.56 1.33
CA TYR A 51 -6.07 -5.23 2.35
C TYR A 51 -7.57 -4.96 2.18
N ALA A 52 -7.99 -3.70 2.04
CA ALA A 52 -9.39 -3.34 1.87
C ALA A 52 -10.02 -4.02 0.64
N LEU A 53 -9.30 -4.08 -0.48
CA LEU A 53 -9.79 -4.71 -1.70
C LEU A 53 -9.98 -6.23 -1.56
N VAL A 54 -9.02 -6.90 -0.93
CA VAL A 54 -9.11 -8.35 -0.71
C VAL A 54 -10.15 -8.69 0.36
N HIS A 55 -10.27 -7.82 1.37
CA HIS A 55 -11.30 -7.94 2.40
C HIS A 55 -12.71 -7.81 1.80
N ASP A 56 -12.92 -6.86 0.88
CA ASP A 56 -14.19 -6.71 0.14
C ASP A 56 -14.46 -7.92 -0.78
N GLU A 57 -13.41 -8.48 -1.40
CA GLU A 57 -13.54 -9.62 -2.32
C GLU A 57 -13.85 -10.96 -1.62
N LEU A 58 -13.18 -11.25 -0.50
CA LEU A 58 -13.23 -12.57 0.17
C LEU A 58 -14.05 -12.57 1.46
N GLY A 59 -14.28 -11.39 2.04
CA GLY A 59 -14.81 -11.26 3.38
C GLY A 59 -13.76 -11.53 4.47
N PRO A 60 -14.07 -11.16 5.73
CA PRO A 60 -13.13 -11.21 6.85
C PRO A 60 -12.71 -12.64 7.21
N GLU A 61 -13.62 -13.60 7.17
CA GLU A 61 -13.35 -14.98 7.60
C GLU A 61 -12.32 -15.67 6.72
N GLU A 62 -12.51 -15.65 5.39
CA GLU A 62 -11.56 -16.25 4.46
C GLU A 62 -10.22 -15.52 4.50
N LEU A 63 -10.21 -14.18 4.46
CA LEU A 63 -8.97 -13.41 4.51
C LEU A 63 -8.17 -13.70 5.80
N HIS A 64 -8.82 -13.69 6.96
CA HIS A 64 -8.14 -13.90 8.23
C HIS A 64 -7.85 -15.37 8.57
N SER A 65 -8.33 -16.31 7.75
CA SER A 65 -7.77 -17.66 7.74
C SER A 65 -6.31 -17.69 7.26
N HIS A 66 -5.86 -16.67 6.51
CA HIS A 66 -4.51 -16.58 5.95
C HIS A 66 -3.59 -15.57 6.66
N VAL A 67 -4.14 -14.51 7.25
CA VAL A 67 -3.37 -13.45 7.93
C VAL A 67 -4.00 -13.07 9.26
N GLY A 68 -3.19 -12.77 10.28
CA GLY A 68 -3.67 -12.30 11.57
C GLY A 68 -4.21 -10.86 11.54
N GLN A 69 -4.56 -10.34 12.71
CA GLN A 69 -5.08 -8.99 12.91
C GLN A 69 -4.28 -8.17 13.92
N GLU A 70 -3.41 -8.84 14.69
CA GLU A 70 -2.75 -8.26 15.85
C GLU A 70 -1.37 -7.68 15.49
N PRO A 71 -0.88 -6.68 16.24
CA PRO A 71 0.50 -6.23 16.10
C PRO A 71 1.48 -7.36 16.43
N SER A 72 2.63 -7.39 15.76
CA SER A 72 3.67 -8.39 16.02
C SER A 72 4.49 -8.10 17.29
N GLY A 73 4.50 -6.85 17.76
CA GLY A 73 5.45 -6.38 18.78
C GLY A 73 6.92 -6.40 18.33
N ARG A 74 7.17 -6.65 17.04
CA ARG A 74 8.51 -6.79 16.43
C ARG A 74 8.75 -5.72 15.38
N LEU A 75 10.00 -5.61 14.93
CA LEU A 75 10.37 -4.70 13.86
C LEU A 75 9.62 -5.03 12.56
N PHE A 76 9.28 -4.00 11.80
CA PHE A 76 8.49 -4.10 10.57
C PHE A 76 9.11 -4.99 9.47
N ASN A 77 10.45 -5.05 9.42
CA ASN A 77 11.19 -5.86 8.44
C ASN A 77 11.43 -7.30 8.90
N ASP A 78 10.99 -7.67 10.11
CA ASP A 78 11.14 -9.02 10.61
C ASP A 78 10.11 -9.95 9.93
N ILE A 79 10.57 -11.09 9.42
CA ILE A 79 9.71 -12.12 8.84
C ILE A 79 9.20 -12.96 10.01
N SER A 80 8.18 -12.45 10.70
CA SER A 80 7.60 -13.08 11.87
C SER A 80 6.20 -13.64 11.57
N LEU A 81 5.97 -14.86 12.05
CA LEU A 81 4.67 -15.52 12.04
C LEU A 81 4.16 -15.68 13.47
N ASP A 82 2.84 -15.71 13.61
CA ASP A 82 2.18 -16.03 14.87
C ASP A 82 2.24 -17.54 15.18
N HIS A 83 1.67 -17.93 16.32
CA HIS A 83 1.61 -19.33 16.76
C HIS A 83 0.81 -20.24 15.80
N ASN A 84 -0.04 -19.65 14.94
CA ASN A 84 -0.81 -20.34 13.90
C ASN A 84 -0.07 -20.36 12.55
N LYS A 85 1.21 -19.94 12.51
CA LYS A 85 2.03 -19.86 11.30
C LYS A 85 1.48 -18.88 10.25
N LYS A 86 0.72 -17.86 10.68
CA LYS A 86 0.22 -16.78 9.83
C LYS A 86 1.05 -15.51 10.06
N PRO A 87 1.23 -14.63 9.07
CA PRO A 87 1.76 -13.30 9.34
C PRO A 87 0.84 -12.57 10.33
N HIS A 88 1.42 -11.78 11.23
CA HIS A 88 0.68 -11.15 12.32
C HIS A 88 -0.47 -10.24 11.86
N ASN A 89 -0.26 -9.45 10.80
CA ASN A 89 -1.27 -8.56 10.26
C ASN A 89 -0.97 -8.16 8.79
N PRO A 90 -1.94 -7.61 8.05
CA PRO A 90 -1.79 -7.17 6.65
C PRO A 90 -0.74 -6.07 6.41
N LEU A 91 -0.33 -5.34 7.46
CA LEU A 91 0.46 -4.10 7.31
C LEU A 91 1.97 -4.34 7.40
N ILE A 92 2.41 -5.50 7.90
CA ILE A 92 3.79 -5.95 7.78
C ILE A 92 4.07 -6.56 6.40
N ASN A 93 5.34 -6.66 6.01
CA ASN A 93 5.73 -7.18 4.68
C ASN A 93 5.19 -8.59 4.42
N ALA A 94 5.34 -9.52 5.37
CA ALA A 94 4.87 -10.89 5.24
C ALA A 94 3.34 -10.96 5.03
N GLY A 95 2.57 -10.15 5.77
CA GLY A 95 1.12 -10.09 5.62
C GLY A 95 0.70 -9.47 4.30
N ALA A 96 1.35 -8.40 3.87
CA ALA A 96 1.07 -7.77 2.58
C ALA A 96 1.31 -8.71 1.40
N ILE A 97 2.34 -9.57 1.46
CA ILE A 97 2.60 -10.60 0.43
C ILE A 97 1.47 -11.62 0.37
N VAL A 98 1.03 -12.12 1.54
CA VAL A 98 -0.10 -13.05 1.63
C VAL A 98 -1.39 -12.42 1.11
N VAL A 99 -1.70 -11.21 1.55
CA VAL A 99 -2.89 -10.48 1.11
C VAL A 99 -2.85 -10.23 -0.40
N ALA A 100 -1.71 -9.78 -0.94
CA ALA A 100 -1.55 -9.57 -2.37
C ALA A 100 -1.78 -10.86 -3.17
N SER A 101 -1.31 -12.02 -2.70
CA SER A 101 -1.48 -13.31 -3.39
C SER A 101 -2.94 -13.76 -3.51
N LEU A 102 -3.81 -13.30 -2.60
CA LEU A 102 -5.24 -13.62 -2.56
C LEU A 102 -6.07 -12.79 -3.55
N MET A 103 -5.64 -11.58 -3.89
CA MET A 103 -6.36 -10.67 -4.78
C MET A 103 -6.57 -11.29 -6.17
N LYS A 104 -7.83 -11.48 -6.58
CA LYS A 104 -8.19 -12.02 -7.90
C LYS A 104 -7.34 -13.24 -8.28
N ARG A 105 -7.10 -14.15 -7.32
CA ARG A 105 -6.10 -15.24 -7.41
C ARG A 105 -6.25 -16.22 -8.59
N ARG A 106 -7.39 -16.21 -9.29
CA ARG A 106 -7.66 -17.02 -10.48
C ARG A 106 -7.37 -16.29 -11.80
N ALA A 107 -7.09 -14.98 -11.75
CA ALA A 107 -6.81 -14.15 -12.93
C ALA A 107 -5.30 -14.06 -13.22
N SER A 108 -4.97 -13.62 -14.44
CA SER A 108 -3.57 -13.39 -14.82
C SER A 108 -2.94 -12.24 -14.02
N LEU A 109 -1.61 -12.16 -13.94
CA LEU A 109 -0.95 -11.04 -13.27
C LEU A 109 -1.29 -9.67 -13.89
N SER A 110 -1.50 -9.63 -15.21
CA SER A 110 -1.92 -8.40 -15.90
C SER A 110 -3.31 -7.96 -15.45
N ASP A 111 -4.28 -8.87 -15.44
CA ASP A 111 -5.66 -8.56 -15.04
C ASP A 111 -5.72 -8.14 -13.56
N ARG A 112 -4.89 -8.77 -12.72
CA ARG A 112 -4.77 -8.41 -11.29
C ARG A 112 -4.20 -7.00 -11.13
N PHE A 113 -3.19 -6.64 -11.93
CA PHE A 113 -2.62 -5.30 -11.92
C PHE A 113 -3.61 -4.25 -12.42
N ASP A 114 -4.30 -4.52 -13.53
CA ASP A 114 -5.32 -3.63 -14.09
C ASP A 114 -6.47 -3.41 -13.11
N PHE A 115 -6.93 -4.48 -12.45
CA PHE A 115 -7.90 -4.38 -11.36
C PHE A 115 -7.40 -3.48 -10.24
N ALA A 116 -6.19 -3.70 -9.73
CA ALA A 116 -5.63 -2.90 -8.64
C ALA A 116 -5.51 -1.41 -9.00
N ILE A 117 -4.98 -1.10 -10.19
CA ILE A 117 -4.87 0.29 -10.68
C ILE A 117 -6.26 0.93 -10.84
N HIS A 118 -7.23 0.18 -11.37
CA HIS A 118 -8.61 0.66 -11.49
C HIS A 118 -9.22 1.00 -10.12
N GLN A 119 -9.04 0.13 -9.12
CA GLN A 119 -9.54 0.40 -7.77
C GLN A 119 -8.82 1.57 -7.10
N MET A 120 -7.51 1.71 -7.26
CA MET A 120 -6.77 2.86 -6.77
C MET A 120 -7.28 4.17 -7.37
N ARG A 121 -7.62 4.18 -8.67
CA ARG A 121 -8.27 5.35 -9.31
C ARG A 121 -9.63 5.65 -8.69
N ARG A 122 -10.43 4.63 -8.36
CA ARG A 122 -11.71 4.82 -7.66
C ARG A 122 -11.52 5.44 -6.27
N PHE A 123 -10.52 5.00 -5.50
CA PHE A 123 -10.18 5.62 -4.21
C PHE A 123 -9.75 7.08 -4.35
N CYS A 124 -9.01 7.42 -5.42
CA CYS A 124 -8.52 8.78 -5.66
C CYS A 124 -9.55 9.72 -6.31
N GLY A 125 -10.66 9.21 -6.84
CA GLY A 125 -11.63 9.99 -7.61
C GLY A 125 -11.00 10.63 -8.84
N VAL A 126 -10.81 11.95 -8.80
CA VAL A 126 -10.17 12.74 -9.89
C VAL A 126 -8.65 12.92 -9.72
N GLY A 127 -8.03 12.25 -8.75
CA GLY A 127 -6.60 12.32 -8.48
C GLY A 127 -5.72 11.55 -9.46
N TYR A 128 -4.42 11.81 -9.44
CA TYR A 128 -3.43 11.09 -10.24
C TYR A 128 -3.08 9.73 -9.62
N VAL A 129 -3.18 8.67 -10.43
CA VAL A 129 -2.67 7.33 -10.13
C VAL A 129 -1.85 6.86 -11.33
N GLY A 130 -0.58 6.58 -11.09
CA GLY A 130 0.36 6.11 -12.10
C GLY A 130 1.16 4.89 -11.65
N PHE A 131 2.06 4.46 -12.51
CA PHE A 131 3.00 3.37 -12.26
C PHE A 131 4.41 3.81 -12.66
N ASN A 132 5.40 3.45 -11.86
CA ASN A 132 6.80 3.74 -12.14
C ASN A 132 7.55 2.42 -12.33
N ASN A 133 7.78 2.02 -13.57
CA ASN A 133 8.49 0.79 -13.90
C ASN A 133 9.95 0.76 -13.41
N ALA A 134 10.53 1.91 -13.07
CA ALA A 134 11.91 1.99 -12.61
C ALA A 134 12.06 1.74 -11.10
N VAL A 135 10.97 1.68 -10.32
CA VAL A 135 10.96 1.47 -8.86
C VAL A 135 10.28 0.16 -8.55
#